data_AF-A0A1S3HDN5-F1
#
_entry.id   AF-A0A1S3HDN5-F1
#
_cell.length_a   1.000
_cell.length_b   1.000
_cell.length_c   1.000
_cell.angle_alpha   90.00
_cell.angle_beta   90.00
_cell.angle_gamma   90.00
#
_symmetry.space_group_name_H-M   'P 1'
#
loop_
_entity.id
_entity.type
_entity.pdbx_description
1 polymer ?
#
loop_
_entity_poly.entity_id
_entity_poly.type
_entity_poly.pdbx_seq_one_letter_code
_entity_poly.pdbx_strand_id
1 'polypeptide(L)'
;MSGITSMFSLSGRLYRVDQVPGQFRELFILSGYRHPKSSAKQCILSAFDVTNETLNIWTHFLPAVYFAWWFVELAQEHDFVNDPYTWPLLVFTFSSMGYLLASAIAHTFNTMSNKARHIFFFLDYAALSNYSLGAAIAFRAYCFPEVLRNMTFYSDWYVRAAIFNSVGCTVLSCQSRFMAPGKLRKVCRLGAFVIPFSFDVVPLVYRMVFAGDEMLVDRAYMYHTRQLFFAFLAGLLYASHMPERLLPGKFDYVGHSHQLFHIAGVLGNCSQMTAILYDMLDRKDILVREDRLLPWSYTVVTMGVVTMVNLITIFVFSTYLTKDRLKLMSDDKPCNKCH
;
A
#
# COMPACT_ATOMS: atom_id res chain seq x y z
N MET A 1 28.39 12.12 20.44
CA MET A 1 26.96 12.48 20.31
C MET A 1 26.01 11.45 20.94
N SER A 2 26.46 10.63 21.91
CA SER A 2 25.68 9.54 22.51
C SER A 2 24.85 9.92 23.75
N GLY A 3 24.82 11.20 24.13
CA GLY A 3 24.27 11.64 25.42
C GLY A 3 22.99 12.48 25.39
N ILE A 4 22.46 12.86 24.22
CA ILE A 4 21.34 13.84 24.15
C ILE A 4 19.98 13.17 23.88
N THR A 5 19.94 11.95 23.34
CA THR A 5 18.68 11.29 22.94
C THR A 5 17.98 10.49 24.04
N SER A 6 18.53 10.35 25.26
CA SER A 6 17.87 9.60 26.33
C SER A 6 16.94 10.42 27.21
N MET A 7 16.93 11.76 27.11
CA MET A 7 16.27 12.62 28.10
C MET A 7 14.81 12.98 27.76
N PHE A 8 14.32 12.70 26.55
CA PHE A 8 12.99 13.16 26.10
C PHE A 8 12.21 12.16 25.23
N SER A 9 12.42 10.85 25.38
CA SER A 9 11.55 9.87 24.68
C SER A 9 10.31 9.53 25.51
N LEU A 10 9.13 9.75 24.93
CA LEU A 10 7.82 9.44 25.50
C LEU A 10 7.54 7.93 25.54
N SER A 11 8.12 7.17 24.62
CA SER A 11 7.94 5.71 24.52
C SER A 11 9.03 4.89 25.21
N GLY A 12 10.14 5.51 25.59
CA GLY A 12 11.23 4.91 26.37
C GLY A 12 12.54 4.80 25.62
N ARG A 13 13.51 4.06 26.19
CA ARG A 13 14.85 3.92 25.59
C ARG A 13 14.78 3.34 24.17
N LEU A 14 15.56 3.92 23.25
CA LEU A 14 15.81 3.37 21.91
C LEU A 14 17.03 2.43 21.90
N TYR A 15 17.02 1.51 20.95
CA TYR A 15 17.97 0.41 20.84
C TYR A 15 18.75 0.45 19.52
N ARG A 16 19.96 -0.11 19.56
CA ARG A 16 20.75 -0.42 18.36
C ARG A 16 20.37 -1.78 17.78
N VAL A 17 20.72 -2.00 16.53
CA VAL A 17 20.40 -3.22 15.78
C VAL A 17 20.89 -4.50 16.46
N ASP A 18 22.05 -4.45 17.14
CA ASP A 18 22.63 -5.57 17.88
C ASP A 18 21.84 -5.94 19.15
N GLN A 19 21.01 -5.01 19.65
CA GLN A 19 20.23 -5.15 20.88
C GLN A 19 18.80 -5.64 20.64
N VAL A 20 18.36 -5.73 19.38
CA VAL A 20 17.01 -6.19 19.01
C VAL A 20 17.06 -7.55 18.28
N PRO A 21 16.05 -8.43 18.44
CA PRO A 21 16.00 -9.71 17.74
C PRO A 21 15.93 -9.54 16.22
N GLY A 22 16.49 -10.51 15.48
CA GLY A 22 16.61 -10.47 14.02
C GLY A 22 15.31 -10.14 13.25
N GLN A 23 14.17 -10.64 13.74
CA GLN A 23 12.85 -10.43 13.13
C GLN A 23 12.32 -8.97 13.17
N PHE A 24 12.92 -8.11 13.98
CA PHE A 24 12.59 -6.68 14.07
C PHE A 24 13.63 -5.78 13.37
N ARG A 25 14.72 -6.38 12.85
CA ARG A 25 15.78 -5.62 12.19
C ARG A 25 15.38 -5.29 10.76
N GLU A 26 15.76 -4.09 10.35
CA GLU A 26 15.60 -3.59 8.98
C GLU A 26 16.98 -3.53 8.34
N LEU A 27 17.04 -3.72 7.01
CA LEU A 27 18.33 -3.76 6.31
C LEU A 27 19.01 -2.39 6.36
N PHE A 28 20.31 -2.38 6.70
CA PHE A 28 21.18 -1.19 6.76
C PHE A 28 20.80 -0.12 7.81
N ILE A 29 19.76 -0.36 8.60
CA ILE A 29 19.36 0.49 9.74
C ILE A 29 20.05 -0.01 11.00
N LEU A 30 20.80 0.86 11.70
CA LEU A 30 21.68 0.48 12.81
C LEU A 30 21.18 0.92 14.20
N SER A 31 20.25 1.87 14.26
CA SER A 31 19.76 2.49 15.49
C SER A 31 18.32 3.00 15.34
N GLY A 32 17.76 3.53 16.44
CA GLY A 32 16.40 4.08 16.47
C GLY A 32 15.29 3.07 16.74
N TYR A 33 15.64 1.82 17.06
CA TYR A 33 14.66 0.76 17.31
C TYR A 33 13.93 0.93 18.64
N ARG A 34 12.62 0.64 18.64
CA ARG A 34 11.78 0.58 19.84
C ARG A 34 11.87 -0.81 20.48
N HIS A 35 11.52 -0.93 21.76
CA HIS A 35 11.59 -2.21 22.47
C HIS A 35 10.62 -3.26 21.85
N PRO A 36 11.06 -4.50 21.54
CA PRO A 36 10.25 -5.55 20.89
C PRO A 36 9.03 -6.10 21.66
N LYS A 37 8.79 -5.56 22.87
CA LYS A 37 7.63 -5.86 23.73
C LYS A 37 7.02 -4.55 24.25
N SER A 38 6.90 -3.56 23.39
CA SER A 38 6.33 -2.26 23.76
C SER A 38 4.84 -2.41 24.09
N SER A 39 4.37 -1.76 25.15
CA SER A 39 2.92 -1.67 25.39
C SER A 39 2.23 -0.88 24.27
N ALA A 40 0.91 -1.04 24.10
CA ALA A 40 0.14 -0.24 23.14
C ALA A 40 0.31 1.27 23.37
N LYS A 41 0.35 1.68 24.65
CA LYS A 41 0.63 3.07 25.05
C LYS A 41 2.00 3.53 24.55
N GLN A 42 3.05 2.75 24.76
CA GLN A 42 4.39 3.09 24.26
C GLN A 42 4.44 3.16 22.73
N CYS A 43 3.73 2.28 22.03
CA CYS A 43 3.63 2.32 20.57
C CYS A 43 3.00 3.64 20.08
N ILE A 44 1.88 4.05 20.68
CA ILE A 44 1.20 5.32 20.34
C ILE A 44 2.11 6.51 20.66
N LEU A 45 2.70 6.56 21.86
CA LEU A 45 3.61 7.64 22.25
C LEU A 45 4.85 7.71 21.34
N SER A 46 5.30 6.58 20.80
CA SER A 46 6.47 6.53 19.92
C SER A 46 6.26 7.23 18.58
N ALA A 47 5.01 7.47 18.17
CA ALA A 47 4.73 8.30 17.00
C ALA A 47 5.25 9.73 17.19
N PHE A 48 5.40 10.21 18.42
CA PHE A 48 5.90 11.54 18.74
C PHE A 48 7.39 11.55 19.16
N ASP A 49 8.05 10.39 19.14
CA ASP A 49 9.49 10.26 19.36
C ASP A 49 10.26 10.23 18.05
N VAL A 50 11.57 10.45 18.09
CA VAL A 50 12.46 10.28 16.93
C VAL A 50 12.95 8.83 16.89
N THR A 51 12.23 7.98 16.16
CA THR A 51 12.52 6.54 15.98
C THR A 51 12.78 6.23 14.52
N ASN A 52 13.25 5.02 14.21
CA ASN A 52 13.40 4.56 12.83
C ASN A 52 12.05 4.34 12.10
N GLU A 53 10.93 4.51 12.80
CA GLU A 53 9.58 4.23 12.30
C GLU A 53 8.69 5.48 12.29
N THR A 54 9.14 6.58 12.90
CA THR A 54 8.36 7.80 13.09
C THR A 54 7.86 8.36 11.77
N LEU A 55 8.77 8.52 10.80
CA LEU A 55 8.37 9.00 9.48
C LEU A 55 7.57 7.95 8.70
N ASN A 56 7.80 6.64 8.90
CA ASN A 56 6.95 5.61 8.29
C ASN A 56 5.49 5.74 8.75
N ILE A 57 5.26 6.11 10.03
CA ILE A 57 3.93 6.36 10.59
C ILE A 57 3.31 7.64 9.97
N TRP A 58 4.00 8.78 10.09
CA TRP A 58 3.43 10.08 9.71
C TRP A 58 3.27 10.27 8.19
N THR A 59 4.17 9.70 7.39
CA THR A 59 4.08 9.78 5.93
C THR A 59 2.85 9.09 5.37
N HIS A 60 2.19 8.19 6.12
CA HIS A 60 0.90 7.61 5.73
C HIS A 60 -0.27 8.15 6.55
N PHE A 61 -0.09 8.45 7.84
CA PHE A 61 -1.17 8.98 8.67
C PHE A 61 -1.67 10.36 8.20
N LEU A 62 -0.77 11.31 7.89
CA LEU A 62 -1.20 12.64 7.43
C LEU A 62 -1.93 12.58 6.09
N PRO A 63 -1.44 11.84 5.07
CA PRO A 63 -2.22 11.66 3.85
C PRO A 63 -3.56 10.96 4.07
N ALA A 64 -3.67 10.00 4.99
CA ALA A 64 -4.97 9.39 5.29
C ALA A 64 -5.99 10.44 5.79
N VAL A 65 -5.55 11.36 6.66
CA VAL A 65 -6.38 12.49 7.12
C VAL A 65 -6.72 13.44 5.97
N TYR A 66 -5.76 13.73 5.09
CA TYR A 66 -6.00 14.55 3.90
C TYR A 66 -7.04 13.92 2.96
N PHE A 67 -6.96 12.62 2.67
CA PHE A 67 -7.94 11.92 1.85
C PHE A 67 -9.32 11.84 2.51
N ALA A 68 -9.38 11.76 3.85
CA ALA A 68 -10.63 11.84 4.58
C ALA A 68 -11.30 13.21 4.44
N TRP A 69 -10.53 14.30 4.58
CA TRP A 69 -11.04 15.65 4.31
C TRP A 69 -11.49 15.81 2.86
N TRP A 70 -10.66 15.39 1.91
CA TRP A 70 -10.97 15.47 0.48
C TRP A 70 -12.23 14.67 0.10
N PHE A 71 -12.46 13.52 0.74
CA PHE A 71 -13.71 12.77 0.57
C PHE A 71 -14.93 13.55 1.06
N VAL A 72 -14.82 14.31 2.15
CA VAL A 72 -15.92 15.17 2.64
C VAL A 72 -16.27 16.22 1.59
N GLU A 73 -15.29 16.84 0.95
CA GLU A 73 -15.52 17.79 -0.15
C GLU A 73 -16.22 17.10 -1.33
N LEU A 74 -15.71 15.94 -1.78
CA LEU A 74 -16.36 15.18 -2.86
C LEU A 74 -17.81 14.79 -2.54
N ALA A 75 -18.09 14.43 -1.28
CA ALA A 75 -19.43 14.04 -0.85
C ALA A 75 -20.43 15.21 -0.83
N GLN A 76 -19.94 16.46 -0.88
CA GLN A 76 -20.79 17.64 -1.08
C GLN A 76 -21.10 17.88 -2.56
N GLU A 77 -20.19 17.50 -3.46
CA GLU A 77 -20.32 17.72 -4.91
C GLU A 77 -20.97 16.56 -5.67
N HIS A 78 -20.94 15.34 -5.10
CA HIS A 78 -21.37 14.12 -5.78
C HIS A 78 -22.29 13.26 -4.92
N ASP A 79 -23.33 12.69 -5.54
CA ASP A 79 -24.25 11.77 -4.88
C ASP A 79 -23.69 10.34 -4.87
N PHE A 80 -23.05 9.96 -3.76
CA PHE A 80 -22.54 8.60 -3.57
C PHE A 80 -23.61 7.57 -3.20
N VAL A 81 -24.85 8.00 -2.95
CA VAL A 81 -25.95 7.14 -2.53
C VAL A 81 -26.78 6.71 -3.74
N ASN A 82 -27.23 7.67 -4.55
CA ASN A 82 -28.21 7.41 -5.61
C ASN A 82 -27.64 7.47 -7.03
N ASP A 83 -26.41 7.95 -7.24
CA ASP A 83 -25.77 7.97 -8.57
C ASP A 83 -24.78 6.80 -8.74
N PRO A 84 -25.12 5.75 -9.51
CA PRO A 84 -24.22 4.63 -9.77
C PRO A 84 -22.89 5.03 -10.42
N TYR A 85 -22.85 6.18 -11.10
CA TYR A 85 -21.65 6.67 -11.75
C TYR A 85 -20.55 7.03 -10.75
N THR A 86 -20.88 7.31 -9.48
CA THR A 86 -19.92 7.75 -8.45
C THR A 86 -19.35 6.59 -7.62
N TRP A 87 -19.97 5.41 -7.66
CA TRP A 87 -19.56 4.26 -6.83
C TRP A 87 -18.13 3.75 -7.10
N PRO A 88 -17.61 3.73 -8.33
CA PRO A 88 -16.20 3.41 -8.57
C PRO A 88 -15.24 4.40 -7.88
N LEU A 89 -15.53 5.70 -7.90
CA LEU A 89 -14.77 6.72 -7.16
C LEU A 89 -14.87 6.52 -5.64
N LEU A 90 -16.05 6.15 -5.14
CA LEU A 90 -16.27 5.83 -3.73
C LEU A 90 -15.34 4.71 -3.25
N VAL A 91 -15.38 3.56 -3.91
CA VAL A 91 -14.55 2.40 -3.50
C VAL A 91 -13.05 2.69 -3.65
N PHE A 92 -12.67 3.46 -4.67
CA PHE A 92 -11.28 3.87 -4.86
C PHE A 92 -10.81 4.83 -3.75
N THR A 93 -11.63 5.80 -3.36
CA THR A 93 -11.29 6.76 -2.30
C THR A 93 -11.17 6.09 -0.93
N PHE A 94 -12.13 5.22 -0.58
CA PHE A 94 -12.07 4.48 0.69
C PHE A 94 -10.91 3.50 0.75
N SER A 95 -10.60 2.80 -0.34
CA SER A 95 -9.45 1.89 -0.38
C SER A 95 -8.11 2.64 -0.35
N SER A 96 -8.03 3.82 -0.97
CA SER A 96 -6.88 4.74 -0.91
C SER A 96 -6.61 5.23 0.52
N MET A 97 -7.65 5.66 1.24
CA MET A 97 -7.52 6.02 2.66
C MET A 97 -7.20 4.79 3.53
N GLY A 98 -7.82 3.66 3.24
CA GLY A 98 -7.71 2.42 4.01
C GLY A 98 -6.29 1.86 4.05
N TYR A 99 -5.57 1.82 2.93
CA TYR A 99 -4.19 1.31 2.92
C TYR A 99 -3.23 2.21 3.70
N LEU A 100 -3.38 3.54 3.58
CA LEU A 100 -2.56 4.49 4.30
C LEU A 100 -2.73 4.32 5.82
N LEU A 101 -3.99 4.23 6.27
CA LEU A 101 -4.29 4.01 7.69
C LEU A 101 -3.78 2.66 8.19
N ALA A 102 -4.02 1.58 7.44
CA ALA A 102 -3.55 0.24 7.81
C ALA A 102 -2.02 0.18 7.93
N SER A 103 -1.30 0.83 7.01
CA SER A 103 0.14 0.93 7.04
C SER A 103 0.64 1.74 8.23
N ALA A 104 0.06 2.92 8.51
CA ALA A 104 0.42 3.73 9.67
C ALA A 104 0.20 2.98 11.00
N ILE A 105 -0.92 2.24 11.11
CA ILE A 105 -1.21 1.35 12.24
C ILE A 105 -0.15 0.25 12.35
N ALA A 106 0.23 -0.38 11.23
CA ALA A 106 1.23 -1.42 11.23
C ALA A 106 2.59 -0.91 11.72
N HIS A 107 3.06 0.22 11.20
CA HIS A 107 4.30 0.84 11.66
C HIS A 107 4.22 1.33 13.11
N THR A 108 3.06 1.76 13.58
CA THR A 108 2.86 2.15 14.99
C THR A 108 3.02 0.95 15.93
N PHE A 109 2.34 -0.16 15.66
CA PHE A 109 2.23 -1.29 16.60
C PHE A 109 3.18 -2.46 16.30
N ASN A 110 4.10 -2.33 15.34
CA ASN A 110 4.99 -3.43 14.93
C ASN A 110 5.96 -3.94 16.01
N THR A 111 6.08 -3.25 17.15
CA THR A 111 6.96 -3.62 18.27
C THR A 111 6.23 -4.15 19.49
N MET A 112 4.91 -4.36 19.43
CA MET A 112 4.14 -4.90 20.57
C MET A 112 4.52 -6.35 20.89
N SER A 113 4.59 -7.18 19.86
CA SER A 113 5.02 -8.56 19.93
C SER A 113 5.28 -9.09 18.52
N ASN A 114 5.95 -10.23 18.40
CA ASN A 114 6.16 -10.85 17.09
C ASN A 114 4.83 -11.23 16.40
N LYS A 115 3.84 -11.69 17.17
CA LYS A 115 2.50 -12.02 16.66
C LYS A 115 1.78 -10.77 16.16
N ALA A 116 1.75 -9.72 16.97
CA ALA A 116 1.13 -8.44 16.60
C ALA A 116 1.78 -7.86 15.34
N ARG A 117 3.12 -7.87 15.25
CA ARG A 117 3.87 -7.46 14.05
C ARG A 117 3.35 -8.17 12.79
N HIS A 118 3.21 -9.49 12.82
CA HIS A 118 2.68 -10.22 11.66
C HIS A 118 1.25 -9.82 11.32
N ILE A 119 0.35 -9.79 12.31
CA ILE A 119 -1.07 -9.47 12.11
C ILE A 119 -1.24 -8.08 11.50
N PHE A 120 -0.58 -7.07 12.06
CA PHE A 120 -0.72 -5.70 11.56
C PHE A 120 -0.17 -5.54 10.14
N PHE A 121 0.94 -6.18 9.81
CA PHE A 121 1.43 -6.16 8.43
C PHE A 121 0.61 -7.02 7.48
N PHE A 122 -0.11 -8.05 7.95
CA PHE A 122 -1.09 -8.75 7.11
C PHE A 122 -2.27 -7.83 6.76
N LEU A 123 -2.73 -7.02 7.72
CA LEU A 123 -3.75 -5.99 7.49
C LEU A 123 -3.26 -4.94 6.48
N ASP A 124 -2.01 -4.48 6.62
CA ASP A 124 -1.36 -3.56 5.68
C ASP A 124 -1.35 -4.13 4.25
N TYR A 125 -0.91 -5.38 4.08
CA TYR A 125 -0.90 -6.05 2.76
C TYR A 125 -2.29 -6.21 2.15
N ALA A 126 -3.29 -6.57 2.95
CA ALA A 126 -4.67 -6.68 2.49
C ALA A 126 -5.26 -5.33 2.09
N ALA A 127 -4.95 -4.27 2.84
CA ALA A 127 -5.42 -2.94 2.51
C ALA A 127 -4.79 -2.40 1.21
N LEU A 128 -3.49 -2.66 1.00
CA LEU A 128 -2.82 -2.34 -0.27
C LEU A 128 -3.39 -3.16 -1.45
N SER A 129 -3.73 -4.42 -1.20
CA SER A 129 -4.43 -5.27 -2.17
C SER A 129 -5.84 -4.72 -2.53
N ASN A 130 -6.60 -4.26 -1.54
CA ASN A 130 -7.89 -3.61 -1.76
C ASN A 130 -7.75 -2.29 -2.53
N TYR A 131 -6.70 -1.51 -2.27
CA TYR A 131 -6.38 -0.31 -3.05
C TYR A 131 -6.17 -0.64 -4.54
N SER A 132 -5.43 -1.71 -4.85
CA SER A 132 -5.28 -2.20 -6.23
C SER A 132 -6.63 -2.52 -6.87
N LEU A 133 -7.50 -3.27 -6.17
CA LEU A 133 -8.84 -3.57 -6.67
C LEU A 133 -9.69 -2.30 -6.89
N GLY A 134 -9.62 -1.34 -5.97
CA GLY A 134 -10.31 -0.05 -6.09
C GLY A 134 -9.83 0.72 -7.31
N ALA A 135 -8.51 0.75 -7.55
CA ALA A 135 -7.90 1.33 -8.73
C ALA A 135 -8.37 0.64 -10.01
N ALA A 136 -8.42 -0.69 -10.04
CA ALA A 136 -8.92 -1.45 -11.18
C ALA A 136 -10.39 -1.09 -11.48
N ILE A 137 -11.26 -1.06 -10.46
CA ILE A 137 -12.67 -0.70 -10.62
C ILE A 137 -12.80 0.72 -11.19
N ALA A 138 -12.05 1.70 -10.66
CA ALA A 138 -12.06 3.07 -11.16
C ALA A 138 -11.50 3.19 -12.58
N PHE A 139 -10.41 2.50 -12.90
CA PHE A 139 -9.87 2.46 -14.25
C PHE A 139 -10.88 1.89 -15.24
N ARG A 140 -11.56 0.79 -14.88
CA ARG A 140 -12.62 0.20 -15.70
C ARG A 140 -13.81 1.12 -15.92
N ALA A 141 -14.13 1.96 -14.95
CA ALA A 141 -15.23 2.91 -15.04
C ALA A 141 -14.87 4.14 -15.88
N TYR A 142 -13.69 4.73 -15.66
CA TYR A 142 -13.39 6.08 -16.15
C TYR A 142 -12.23 6.16 -17.13
N CYS A 143 -11.27 5.22 -17.07
CA CYS A 143 -10.01 5.32 -17.80
C CYS A 143 -9.95 4.42 -19.03
N PHE A 144 -10.85 3.44 -19.18
CA PHE A 144 -10.82 2.52 -20.31
C PHE A 144 -10.94 3.24 -21.66
N PRO A 145 -10.05 2.95 -22.63
CA PRO A 145 -10.19 3.44 -23.99
C PRO A 145 -11.36 2.71 -24.68
N GLU A 146 -12.01 3.38 -25.64
CA GLU A 146 -13.17 2.85 -26.36
C GLU A 146 -12.90 1.46 -26.97
N VAL A 147 -11.74 1.27 -27.58
CA VAL A 147 -11.35 -0.02 -28.20
C VAL A 147 -11.40 -1.17 -27.18
N LEU A 148 -10.80 -1.00 -26.00
CA LEU A 148 -10.77 -2.05 -24.97
C LEU A 148 -12.12 -2.20 -24.27
N ARG A 149 -12.90 -1.12 -24.15
CA ARG A 149 -14.27 -1.16 -23.62
C ARG A 149 -15.21 -1.93 -24.56
N ASN A 150 -15.01 -1.82 -25.87
CA ASN A 150 -15.78 -2.54 -26.90
C ASN A 150 -15.36 -4.02 -27.06
N MET A 151 -14.16 -4.39 -26.62
CA MET A 151 -13.72 -5.78 -26.48
C MET A 151 -14.39 -6.42 -25.25
N THR A 152 -15.66 -6.86 -25.41
CA THR A 152 -16.52 -7.35 -24.31
C THR A 152 -15.84 -8.39 -23.43
N PHE A 153 -15.16 -9.39 -24.02
CA PHE A 153 -14.42 -10.40 -23.26
C PHE A 153 -13.40 -9.76 -22.30
N TYR A 154 -12.52 -8.87 -22.79
CA TYR A 154 -11.52 -8.22 -21.95
C TYR A 154 -12.18 -7.32 -20.90
N SER A 155 -13.13 -6.49 -21.33
CA SER A 155 -13.84 -5.52 -20.51
C SER A 155 -14.61 -6.16 -19.35
N ASP A 156 -15.25 -7.31 -19.57
CA ASP A 156 -16.06 -8.02 -18.57
C ASP A 156 -15.21 -8.87 -17.62
N TRP A 157 -14.09 -9.42 -18.11
CA TRP A 157 -13.18 -10.22 -17.30
C TRP A 157 -12.20 -9.38 -16.47
N TYR A 158 -11.97 -8.12 -16.84
CA TYR A 158 -10.97 -7.27 -16.21
C TYR A 158 -11.16 -7.14 -14.68
N VAL A 159 -12.35 -6.74 -14.22
CA VAL A 159 -12.63 -6.61 -12.78
C VAL A 159 -12.56 -7.97 -12.07
N ARG A 160 -12.99 -9.05 -12.73
CA ARG A 160 -12.92 -10.41 -12.17
C ARG A 160 -11.47 -10.85 -11.97
N ALA A 161 -10.62 -10.60 -12.95
CA ALA A 161 -9.18 -10.85 -12.83
C ALA A 161 -8.54 -9.99 -11.73
N ALA A 162 -8.94 -8.72 -11.59
CA ALA A 162 -8.50 -7.86 -10.49
C ALA A 162 -8.90 -8.42 -9.10
N ILE A 163 -10.10 -9.00 -8.97
CA ILE A 163 -10.54 -9.70 -7.74
C ILE A 163 -9.59 -10.86 -7.41
N PHE A 164 -9.29 -11.73 -8.39
CA PHE A 164 -8.35 -12.83 -8.18
C PHE A 164 -6.94 -12.35 -7.84
N ASN A 165 -6.46 -11.30 -8.51
CA ASN A 165 -5.19 -10.65 -8.21
C ASN A 165 -5.16 -10.11 -6.78
N SER A 166 -6.24 -9.50 -6.31
CA SER A 166 -6.34 -8.97 -4.94
C SER A 166 -6.24 -10.08 -3.89
N VAL A 167 -7.04 -11.14 -4.01
CA VAL A 167 -6.99 -12.27 -3.07
C VAL A 167 -5.62 -12.97 -3.13
N GLY A 168 -5.11 -13.21 -4.35
CA GLY A 168 -3.79 -13.80 -4.57
C GLY A 168 -2.66 -12.97 -3.96
N CYS A 169 -2.71 -11.65 -4.11
CA CYS A 169 -1.76 -10.71 -3.51
C CYS A 169 -1.74 -10.85 -1.98
N THR A 170 -2.90 -10.87 -1.34
CA THR A 170 -3.01 -11.01 0.13
C THR A 170 -2.43 -12.35 0.58
N VAL A 171 -2.83 -13.46 -0.07
CA VAL A 171 -2.33 -14.81 0.25
C VAL A 171 -0.80 -14.87 0.10
N LEU A 172 -0.27 -14.41 -1.04
CA LEU A 172 1.16 -14.47 -1.33
C LEU A 172 1.97 -13.58 -0.39
N SER A 173 1.45 -12.40 -0.06
CA SER A 173 2.10 -11.45 0.87
C SER A 173 2.14 -12.00 2.30
N CYS A 174 1.04 -12.58 2.78
CA CYS A 174 0.97 -13.27 4.06
C CYS A 174 1.93 -14.46 4.10
N GLN A 175 1.88 -15.32 3.08
CA GLN A 175 2.77 -16.48 2.95
C GLN A 175 4.24 -16.06 2.95
N SER A 176 4.60 -14.94 2.31
CA SER A 176 5.97 -14.43 2.26
C SER A 176 6.58 -14.17 3.65
N ARG A 177 5.77 -13.94 4.68
CA ARG A 177 6.28 -13.74 6.06
C ARG A 177 6.65 -15.03 6.76
N PHE A 178 6.12 -16.16 6.32
CA PHE A 178 6.49 -17.49 6.81
C PHE A 178 7.71 -18.07 6.06
N MET A 179 8.18 -17.39 5.01
CA MET A 179 9.33 -17.83 4.22
C MET A 179 10.65 -17.42 4.87
N ALA A 180 11.64 -18.30 4.73
CA ALA A 180 12.99 -18.02 5.18
C ALA A 180 13.60 -16.79 4.47
N PRO A 181 14.41 -15.98 5.18
CA PRO A 181 15.77 -15.72 4.75
C PRO A 181 16.25 -15.45 3.32
N GLY A 182 15.50 -15.08 2.26
CA GLY A 182 16.15 -15.16 0.93
C GLY A 182 15.52 -14.51 -0.29
N LYS A 183 16.15 -14.78 -1.45
CA LYS A 183 15.74 -14.27 -2.78
C LYS A 183 14.30 -14.63 -3.11
N LEU A 184 13.90 -15.88 -2.88
CA LEU A 184 12.55 -16.35 -3.17
C LEU A 184 11.49 -15.54 -2.40
N ARG A 185 11.70 -15.29 -1.11
CA ARG A 185 10.80 -14.44 -0.31
C ARG A 185 10.69 -13.03 -0.87
N LYS A 186 11.81 -12.43 -1.29
CA LYS A 186 11.82 -11.09 -1.90
C LYS A 186 11.03 -11.08 -3.21
N VAL A 187 11.23 -12.08 -4.07
CA VAL A 187 10.51 -12.24 -5.34
C VAL A 187 9.01 -12.42 -5.10
N CYS A 188 8.60 -13.31 -4.18
CA CYS A 188 7.19 -13.50 -3.85
C CYS A 188 6.55 -12.23 -3.31
N ARG A 189 7.23 -11.51 -2.40
CA ARG A 189 6.69 -10.27 -1.82
C ARG A 189 6.59 -9.14 -2.83
N LEU A 190 7.61 -8.95 -3.67
CA LEU A 190 7.58 -7.93 -4.72
C LEU A 190 6.54 -8.28 -5.80
N GLY A 191 6.53 -9.54 -6.25
CA GLY A 191 5.59 -10.03 -7.25
C GLY A 191 4.13 -9.92 -6.81
N ALA A 192 3.85 -10.09 -5.51
CA ALA A 192 2.50 -9.92 -4.96
C ALA A 192 1.90 -8.53 -5.26
N PHE A 193 2.72 -7.49 -5.38
CA PHE A 193 2.24 -6.12 -5.67
C PHE A 193 2.51 -5.69 -7.12
N VAL A 194 3.63 -6.12 -7.71
CA VAL A 194 3.98 -5.76 -9.10
C VAL A 194 3.02 -6.40 -10.09
N ILE A 195 2.56 -7.63 -9.87
CA ILE A 195 1.64 -8.33 -10.79
C ILE A 195 0.27 -7.62 -10.84
N PRO A 196 -0.43 -7.36 -9.70
CA PRO A 196 -1.68 -6.60 -9.71
C PRO A 196 -1.50 -5.21 -10.32
N PHE A 197 -0.46 -4.46 -9.91
CA PHE A 197 -0.21 -3.13 -10.46
C PHE A 197 -0.04 -3.15 -11.98
N SER A 198 0.80 -4.07 -12.50
CA SER A 198 1.06 -4.17 -13.93
C SER A 198 -0.20 -4.52 -14.70
N PHE A 199 -1.05 -5.39 -14.15
CA PHE A 199 -2.35 -5.73 -14.72
C PHE A 199 -3.29 -4.52 -14.75
N ASP A 200 -3.41 -3.81 -13.63
CA ASP A 200 -4.35 -2.68 -13.48
C ASP A 200 -4.03 -1.53 -14.44
N VAL A 201 -2.74 -1.26 -14.69
CA VAL A 201 -2.35 -0.13 -15.54
C VAL A 201 -2.39 -0.43 -17.05
N VAL A 202 -2.59 -1.68 -17.49
CA VAL A 202 -2.58 -2.02 -18.94
C VAL A 202 -3.55 -1.16 -19.76
N PRO A 203 -4.84 -1.00 -19.40
CA PRO A 203 -5.79 -0.21 -20.17
C PRO A 203 -5.44 1.27 -20.18
N LEU A 204 -4.95 1.77 -19.04
CA LEU A 204 -4.50 3.15 -18.90
C LEU A 204 -3.28 3.42 -19.80
N VAL A 205 -2.25 2.57 -19.73
CA VAL A 205 -1.05 2.72 -20.57
C VAL A 205 -1.39 2.58 -22.05
N TYR A 206 -2.30 1.67 -22.41
CA TYR A 206 -2.80 1.57 -23.77
C TYR A 206 -3.44 2.89 -24.22
N ARG A 207 -4.35 3.46 -23.43
CA ARG A 207 -4.93 4.79 -23.71
C ARG A 207 -3.81 5.81 -23.85
N MET A 208 -2.83 5.78 -22.95
CA MET A 208 -1.70 6.72 -22.93
C MET A 208 -0.76 6.66 -24.13
N VAL A 209 -0.67 5.53 -24.81
CA VAL A 209 0.23 5.35 -25.95
C VAL A 209 -0.50 5.51 -27.27
N PHE A 210 -1.77 5.09 -27.35
CA PHE A 210 -2.49 4.95 -28.61
C PHE A 210 -3.61 5.97 -28.84
N ALA A 211 -3.89 6.88 -27.90
CA ALA A 211 -4.92 7.92 -28.08
C ALA A 211 -4.48 9.12 -28.96
N GLY A 212 -3.24 9.15 -29.44
CA GLY A 212 -2.75 10.22 -30.32
C GLY A 212 -2.72 11.61 -29.67
N ASP A 213 -2.81 12.66 -30.50
CA ASP A 213 -2.66 14.06 -30.06
C ASP A 213 -3.81 14.55 -29.15
N GLU A 214 -5.00 13.95 -29.26
CA GLU A 214 -6.16 14.29 -28.42
C GLU A 214 -5.88 14.15 -26.92
N MET A 215 -4.97 13.24 -26.57
CA MET A 215 -4.65 12.98 -25.17
C MET A 215 -3.58 13.91 -24.60
N LEU A 216 -2.82 14.62 -25.43
CA LEU A 216 -1.86 15.63 -24.95
C LEU A 216 -2.56 16.87 -24.37
N VAL A 217 -3.84 17.05 -24.69
CA VAL A 217 -4.70 18.13 -24.18
C VAL A 217 -5.53 17.68 -22.96
N ASP A 218 -5.58 16.38 -22.67
CA ASP A 218 -6.32 15.81 -21.54
C ASP A 218 -5.67 16.23 -20.20
N ARG A 219 -6.46 16.87 -19.32
CA ARG A 219 -6.01 17.29 -17.99
C ARG A 219 -5.51 16.09 -17.17
N ALA A 220 -6.11 14.91 -17.34
CA ALA A 220 -5.74 13.70 -16.61
C ALA A 220 -4.35 13.17 -17.04
N TYR A 221 -3.88 13.45 -18.26
CA TYR A 221 -2.67 12.87 -18.82
C TYR A 221 -1.42 13.13 -17.98
N MET A 222 -1.20 14.39 -17.58
CA MET A 222 -0.05 14.76 -16.73
C MET A 222 -0.10 14.04 -15.38
N TYR A 223 -1.29 13.91 -14.79
CA TYR A 223 -1.44 13.26 -13.48
C TYR A 223 -1.27 11.74 -13.57
N HIS A 224 -1.75 11.08 -14.61
CA HIS A 224 -1.44 9.66 -14.86
C HIS A 224 0.05 9.44 -15.12
N THR A 225 0.72 10.35 -15.83
CA THR A 225 2.18 10.28 -16.03
C THR A 225 2.93 10.37 -14.71
N ARG A 226 2.55 11.33 -13.85
CA ARG A 226 3.11 11.46 -12.49
C ARG A 226 2.83 10.23 -11.64
N GLN A 227 1.61 9.69 -11.69
CA GLN A 227 1.23 8.46 -11.01
C GLN A 227 2.17 7.31 -11.39
N LEU A 228 2.35 7.04 -12.70
CA LEU A 228 3.19 5.94 -13.18
C LEU A 228 4.66 6.14 -12.79
N PHE A 229 5.17 7.38 -12.90
CA PHE A 229 6.51 7.74 -12.45
C PHE A 229 6.72 7.44 -10.96
N PHE A 230 5.81 7.91 -10.10
CA PHE A 230 5.92 7.71 -8.66
C PHE A 230 5.72 6.24 -8.26
N ALA A 231 4.87 5.49 -8.95
CA ALA A 231 4.73 4.06 -8.72
C ALA A 231 6.02 3.30 -9.07
N PHE A 232 6.66 3.63 -10.20
CA PHE A 232 7.97 3.09 -10.57
C PHE A 232 9.04 3.45 -9.54
N LEU A 233 9.11 4.72 -9.13
CA LEU A 233 10.06 5.19 -8.13
C LEU A 233 9.86 4.49 -6.78
N ALA A 234 8.62 4.30 -6.34
CA ALA A 234 8.27 3.56 -5.14
C ALA A 234 8.81 2.11 -5.22
N GLY A 235 8.54 1.41 -6.32
CA GLY A 235 9.07 0.06 -6.55
C GLY A 235 10.60 -0.01 -6.54
N LEU A 236 11.26 0.97 -7.16
CA LEU A 236 12.72 1.08 -7.20
C LEU A 236 13.32 1.30 -5.80
N LEU A 237 12.75 2.21 -5.01
CA LEU A 237 13.19 2.49 -3.64
C LEU A 237 13.04 1.25 -2.76
N TYR A 238 11.87 0.62 -2.80
CA TYR A 238 11.57 -0.60 -2.04
C TYR A 238 12.53 -1.75 -2.37
N ALA A 239 12.82 -1.98 -3.66
CA ALA A 239 13.67 -3.08 -4.09
C ALA A 239 15.17 -2.84 -3.84
N SER A 240 15.63 -1.59 -3.96
CA SER A 240 17.06 -1.25 -3.93
C SER A 240 17.62 -1.03 -2.53
N HIS A 241 16.78 -0.61 -1.57
CA HIS A 241 17.17 -0.14 -0.24
C HIS A 241 18.12 1.06 -0.26
N MET A 242 17.91 1.98 -1.21
CA MET A 242 18.69 3.19 -1.36
C MET A 242 17.97 4.39 -0.72
N PRO A 243 18.70 5.29 -0.03
CA PRO A 243 20.16 5.42 0.01
C PRO A 243 20.86 4.67 1.17
N GLU A 244 20.13 4.09 2.12
CA GLU A 244 20.69 3.50 3.35
C GLU A 244 21.68 2.35 3.09
N ARG A 245 21.53 1.65 1.96
CA ARG A 245 22.48 0.64 1.52
C ARG A 245 23.89 1.19 1.24
N LEU A 246 24.01 2.44 0.79
CA LEU A 246 25.32 3.04 0.52
C LEU A 246 26.00 3.55 1.79
N LEU A 247 25.21 4.04 2.74
CA LEU A 247 25.71 4.63 3.98
C LEU A 247 24.91 4.08 5.18
N PRO A 248 25.16 2.82 5.60
CA PRO A 248 24.46 2.22 6.73
C PRO A 248 24.60 3.06 8.00
N GLY A 249 23.50 3.26 8.74
CA GLY A 249 23.49 4.08 9.94
C GLY A 249 23.24 5.57 9.73
N LYS A 250 23.42 6.10 8.51
CA LYS A 250 23.22 7.55 8.24
C LYS A 250 21.76 7.94 8.07
N PHE A 251 20.94 7.00 7.59
CA PHE A 251 19.53 7.21 7.30
C PHE A 251 18.62 6.49 8.30
N ASP A 252 19.12 6.18 9.50
CA ASP A 252 18.38 5.40 10.51
C ASP A 252 17.04 6.02 10.93
N TYR A 253 16.97 7.35 10.94
CA TYR A 253 15.80 8.10 11.38
C TYR A 253 15.07 8.82 10.24
N VAL A 254 15.82 9.31 9.26
CA VAL A 254 15.29 10.14 8.16
C VAL A 254 15.93 9.73 6.84
N GLY A 255 15.11 9.58 5.81
CA GLY A 255 15.52 9.45 4.42
C GLY A 255 15.91 8.05 3.98
N HIS A 256 15.63 7.00 4.77
CA HIS A 256 15.81 5.63 4.29
C HIS A 256 14.72 5.25 3.27
N SER A 257 15.01 4.27 2.43
CA SER A 257 14.22 3.87 1.26
C SER A 257 12.76 3.63 1.58
N HIS A 258 12.44 2.99 2.72
CA HIS A 258 11.07 2.71 3.11
C HIS A 258 10.24 3.99 3.36
N GLN A 259 10.84 5.05 3.92
CA GLN A 259 10.18 6.36 4.06
C GLN A 259 9.96 7.01 2.69
N LEU A 260 10.98 6.95 1.83
CA LEU A 260 10.90 7.50 0.48
C LEU A 260 9.88 6.74 -0.38
N PHE A 261 9.77 5.42 -0.17
CA PHE A 261 8.76 4.55 -0.76
C PHE A 261 7.36 4.99 -0.37
N HIS A 262 7.10 5.24 0.92
CA HIS A 262 5.82 5.80 1.39
C HIS A 262 5.50 7.14 0.72
N ILE A 263 6.47 8.06 0.71
CA ILE A 263 6.28 9.40 0.10
C ILE A 263 5.97 9.27 -1.39
N ALA A 264 6.74 8.47 -2.14
CA ALA A 264 6.49 8.24 -3.56
C ALA A 264 5.10 7.59 -3.77
N GLY A 265 4.74 6.59 -2.96
CA GLY A 265 3.42 5.95 -3.02
C GLY A 265 2.28 6.94 -2.80
N VAL A 266 2.39 7.82 -1.81
CA VAL A 266 1.41 8.88 -1.52
C VAL A 266 1.30 9.86 -2.69
N LEU A 267 2.41 10.36 -3.22
CA LEU A 267 2.42 11.28 -4.37
C LEU A 267 1.81 10.62 -5.62
N GLY A 268 2.08 9.33 -5.82
CA GLY A 268 1.46 8.51 -6.85
C GLY A 268 -0.05 8.40 -6.66
N ASN A 269 -0.50 8.13 -5.44
CA ASN A 269 -1.92 8.04 -5.09
C ASN A 269 -2.65 9.38 -5.26
N CYS A 270 -2.08 10.50 -4.80
CA CYS A 270 -2.64 11.84 -5.01
C CYS A 270 -2.78 12.16 -6.50
N SER A 271 -1.77 11.79 -7.30
CA SER A 271 -1.81 11.97 -8.75
C SER A 271 -2.87 11.08 -9.41
N GLN A 272 -2.93 9.80 -9.03
CA GLN A 272 -3.94 8.87 -9.53
C GLN A 272 -5.36 9.35 -9.23
N MET A 273 -5.58 9.83 -8.01
CA MET A 273 -6.88 10.32 -7.58
C MET A 273 -7.33 11.53 -8.38
N THR A 274 -6.43 12.50 -8.58
CA THR A 274 -6.72 13.67 -9.39
C THR A 274 -6.99 13.29 -10.85
N ALA A 275 -6.21 12.36 -11.40
CA ALA A 275 -6.38 11.89 -12.77
C ALA A 275 -7.72 11.17 -12.97
N ILE A 276 -8.09 10.28 -12.04
CA ILE A 276 -9.38 9.56 -12.07
C ILE A 276 -10.55 10.55 -11.94
N LEU A 277 -10.44 11.57 -11.09
CA LEU A 277 -11.49 12.60 -11.00
C LEU A 277 -11.63 13.37 -12.32
N TYR A 278 -10.53 13.77 -12.95
CA TYR A 278 -10.61 14.41 -14.27
C TYR A 278 -11.19 13.49 -15.33
N ASP A 279 -10.77 12.23 -15.40
CA ASP A 279 -11.37 11.25 -16.31
C ASP A 279 -12.88 11.07 -16.05
N MET A 280 -13.30 11.02 -14.79
CA MET A 280 -14.72 10.93 -14.42
C MET A 280 -15.50 12.17 -14.85
N LEU A 281 -14.96 13.38 -14.67
CA LEU A 281 -15.67 14.61 -14.99
C LEU A 281 -15.69 14.87 -16.50
N ASP A 282 -14.53 14.78 -17.15
CA ASP A 282 -14.34 15.20 -18.55
C ASP A 282 -14.93 14.18 -19.53
N ARG A 283 -15.05 12.91 -19.13
CA ARG A 283 -15.58 11.84 -19.98
C ARG A 283 -17.02 11.42 -19.65
N LYS A 284 -17.68 12.12 -18.72
CA LYS A 284 -19.02 11.76 -18.22
C LYS A 284 -20.04 11.57 -19.35
N ASP A 285 -20.12 12.52 -20.28
CA ASP A 285 -21.12 12.50 -21.35
C ASP A 285 -20.98 11.27 -22.26
N ILE A 286 -19.74 10.86 -22.57
CA ILE A 286 -19.47 9.69 -23.41
C ILE A 286 -19.78 8.42 -22.63
N LEU A 287 -19.29 8.31 -21.39
CA LEU A 287 -19.40 7.10 -20.57
C LEU A 287 -20.85 6.81 -20.13
N VAL A 288 -21.66 7.84 -19.90
CA VAL A 288 -23.08 7.69 -19.53
C VAL A 288 -23.94 7.35 -20.74
N ARG A 289 -23.71 7.97 -21.91
CA ARG A 289 -24.50 7.70 -23.13
C ARG A 289 -24.41 6.25 -23.60
N GLU A 290 -23.30 5.59 -23.32
CA GLU A 290 -23.06 4.21 -23.73
C GLU A 290 -23.69 3.16 -22.80
N ASP A 291 -24.33 3.57 -21.69
CA ASP A 291 -25.04 2.73 -20.72
C ASP A 291 -24.23 1.53 -20.20
N ARG A 292 -22.91 1.71 -20.04
CA ARG A 292 -21.98 0.67 -19.52
C ARG A 292 -21.47 0.99 -18.12
N LEU A 293 -22.33 1.58 -17.29
CA LEU A 293 -22.04 1.85 -15.89
C LEU A 293 -21.78 0.55 -15.15
N LEU A 294 -20.80 0.56 -14.24
CA LEU A 294 -20.58 -0.60 -13.38
C LEU A 294 -21.69 -0.66 -12.33
N PRO A 295 -22.45 -1.77 -12.27
CA PRO A 295 -23.50 -1.91 -11.27
C PRO A 295 -22.90 -2.05 -9.86
N TRP A 296 -23.73 -1.83 -8.84
CA TRP A 296 -23.37 -1.95 -7.41
C TRP A 296 -22.67 -3.28 -7.08
N SER A 297 -23.05 -4.35 -7.77
CA SER A 297 -22.49 -5.68 -7.62
C SER A 297 -21.00 -5.76 -8.00
N TYR A 298 -20.56 -5.01 -9.01
CA TYR A 298 -19.16 -4.95 -9.47
C TYR A 298 -18.33 -3.85 -8.81
N THR A 299 -18.94 -3.02 -7.97
CA THR A 299 -18.26 -1.93 -7.24
C THR A 299 -18.25 -2.22 -5.75
N VAL A 300 -19.23 -1.70 -5.00
CA VAL A 300 -19.26 -1.70 -3.53
C VAL A 300 -19.40 -3.12 -2.97
N VAL A 301 -20.27 -3.95 -3.54
CA VAL A 301 -20.41 -5.36 -3.07
C VAL A 301 -19.14 -6.14 -3.31
N THR A 302 -18.56 -6.01 -4.50
CA THR A 302 -17.29 -6.67 -4.84
C THR A 302 -16.18 -6.26 -3.87
N MET A 303 -16.01 -4.95 -3.61
CA MET A 303 -15.03 -4.44 -2.66
C MET A 303 -15.28 -5.00 -1.24
N GLY A 304 -16.53 -5.01 -0.78
CA GLY A 304 -16.91 -5.55 0.52
C GLY A 304 -16.62 -7.05 0.65
N VAL A 305 -17.01 -7.85 -0.35
CA VAL A 305 -16.76 -9.29 -0.39
C VAL A 305 -15.26 -9.60 -0.41
N VAL A 306 -14.49 -8.92 -1.25
CA VAL A 306 -13.02 -9.15 -1.32
C VAL A 306 -12.35 -8.73 -0.03
N THR A 307 -12.76 -7.63 0.58
CA THR A 307 -12.28 -7.22 1.91
C THR A 307 -12.56 -8.32 2.93
N MET A 308 -13.76 -8.89 2.94
CA MET A 308 -14.10 -9.98 3.85
C MET A 308 -13.26 -11.24 3.61
N VAL A 309 -13.06 -11.63 2.35
CA VAL A 309 -12.18 -12.76 1.98
C VAL A 309 -10.74 -12.51 2.44
N ASN A 310 -10.23 -11.28 2.27
CA ASN A 310 -8.91 -10.88 2.74
C ASN A 310 -8.82 -10.96 4.27
N LEU A 311 -9.84 -10.51 5.02
CA LEU A 311 -9.89 -10.63 6.48
C LEU A 311 -9.94 -12.09 6.96
N ILE A 312 -10.71 -12.95 6.28
CA ILE A 312 -10.73 -14.40 6.55
C ILE A 312 -9.34 -15.00 6.29
N THR A 313 -8.69 -14.62 5.20
CA THR A 313 -7.32 -15.03 4.88
C THR A 313 -6.36 -14.64 5.99
N ILE A 314 -6.42 -13.39 6.46
CA ILE A 314 -5.62 -12.91 7.59
C ILE A 314 -5.90 -13.71 8.86
N PHE A 315 -7.17 -13.99 9.16
CA PHE A 315 -7.55 -14.78 10.33
C PHE A 315 -6.92 -16.18 10.27
N VAL A 316 -7.04 -16.85 9.13
CA VAL A 316 -6.43 -18.18 8.88
C VAL A 316 -4.92 -18.13 9.11
N PHE A 317 -4.19 -17.20 8.46
CA PHE A 317 -2.74 -17.02 8.68
C PHE A 317 -2.39 -16.68 10.13
N SER A 318 -3.24 -15.93 10.82
CA SER A 318 -3.06 -15.56 12.23
C SER A 318 -3.19 -16.76 13.17
N THR A 319 -4.04 -17.75 12.85
CA THR A 319 -4.13 -19.00 13.61
C THR A 319 -2.89 -19.88 13.43
N TYR A 320 -2.23 -19.82 12.27
CA TYR A 320 -0.97 -20.52 12.03
C TYR A 320 0.19 -19.92 12.84
N LEU A 321 0.17 -18.62 13.16
CA LEU A 321 1.18 -18.02 14.05
C LEU A 321 1.17 -18.62 15.46
N THR A 322 0.03 -19.14 15.93
CA THR A 322 -0.11 -19.81 17.22
C THR A 322 0.26 -21.30 17.17
N LYS A 323 0.45 -21.89 15.99
CA LYS A 323 0.85 -23.29 15.79
C LYS A 323 2.34 -23.37 15.40
N ASP A 324 3.20 -23.66 16.38
CA ASP A 324 4.49 -24.37 16.21
C ASP A 324 5.62 -23.85 15.30
N ARG A 325 5.65 -22.59 14.84
CA ARG A 325 6.84 -22.07 14.10
C ARG A 325 7.59 -20.89 14.71
N LEU A 326 7.06 -20.23 15.74
CA LEU A 326 7.78 -19.14 16.40
C LEU A 326 8.99 -19.62 17.24
N LYS A 327 9.01 -20.90 17.64
CA LYS A 327 10.19 -21.53 18.28
C LYS A 327 11.34 -21.79 17.30
N LEU A 328 11.06 -22.12 16.04
CA LEU A 328 12.10 -22.45 15.06
C LEU A 328 12.77 -21.20 14.46
N MET A 329 12.06 -20.06 14.42
CA MET A 329 12.62 -18.79 13.93
C MET A 329 13.43 -18.04 14.99
N SER A 330 13.28 -18.37 16.28
CA SER A 330 14.13 -17.85 17.37
C SER A 330 15.46 -18.59 17.52
N ASP A 331 15.57 -19.79 16.93
CA ASP A 331 16.75 -20.66 17.05
C ASP A 331 17.73 -20.54 15.86
N ASP A 332 17.44 -19.66 14.89
CA ASP A 332 18.42 -19.31 13.85
C ASP A 332 19.59 -18.56 14.50
N LYS A 333 20.64 -19.34 14.79
CA LYS A 333 21.95 -18.88 15.25
C LYS A 333 22.43 -17.70 14.39
N PRO A 334 23.16 -16.73 14.97
CA PRO A 334 23.76 -15.66 14.18
C PRO A 334 24.61 -16.27 13.07
N CYS A 335 24.29 -15.94 11.83
CA CYS A 335 25.14 -16.23 10.69
C CYS A 335 26.42 -15.42 10.88
N ASN A 336 27.42 -16.03 11.52
CA ASN A 336 28.80 -15.58 11.52
C ASN A 336 29.34 -15.77 10.11
N LYS A 337 29.01 -14.82 9.22
CA LYS A 337 29.72 -14.53 7.96
C LYS A 337 29.00 -13.40 7.24
N CYS A 338 29.54 -12.19 7.36
CA CYS A 338 29.66 -11.21 6.28
C CYS A 338 30.77 -10.23 6.68
N HIS A 339 31.95 -10.44 6.09
CA HIS A 339 32.95 -9.40 5.87
C HIS A 339 32.48 -8.44 4.78
#